data_AF-A0A7S0AI24-F1
#
_entry.id   AF-A0A7S0AI24-F1
#
_cell.length_a   1.000
_cell.length_b   1.000
_cell.length_c   1.000
_cell.angle_alpha   90.00
_cell.angle_beta   90.00
_cell.angle_gamma   90.00
#
_symmetry.space_group_name_H-M   'P 1'
#
loop_
_entity.id
_entity.type
_entity.pdbx_description
1 polymer ?
#
loop_
_entity_poly.entity_id
_entity_poly.type
_entity_poly.pdbx_seq_one_letter_code
_entity_poly.pdbx_strand_id
1 'polypeptide(L)'
;ADVQQQRAAARERIERREAARLRKARKREQELRRQAELREKAALEQAIAVAAKRTVAVECGCGGLLMVAPSELQVLAKYVPEYASKSASELAELLPKLRMGAWLQGSEHLFRRRGKT
;
A
#
# COMPACT_ATOMS: atom_id res chain seq x y z
N ALA A 1 35.23 -24.86 48.68
CA ALA A 1 34.90 -23.50 48.17
C ALA A 1 35.00 -23.43 46.64
N ASP A 2 35.99 -24.10 46.02
CA ASP A 2 36.25 -24.03 44.56
C ASP A 2 35.12 -24.47 43.64
N VAL A 3 34.38 -25.52 43.98
CA VAL A 3 33.31 -26.05 43.11
C VAL A 3 32.16 -25.03 42.95
N GLN A 4 31.87 -24.23 43.98
CA GLN A 4 30.85 -23.19 43.88
C GLN A 4 31.33 -21.97 43.09
N GLN A 5 32.59 -21.57 43.25
CA GLN A 5 33.20 -20.50 42.45
C GLN A 5 33.29 -20.87 40.96
N GLN A 6 33.64 -22.12 40.63
CA GLN A 6 33.66 -22.60 39.25
C GLN A 6 32.27 -22.62 38.61
N ARG A 7 31.23 -23.01 39.37
CA ARG A 7 29.84 -22.96 38.90
C ARG A 7 29.33 -21.53 38.67
N ALA A 8 29.69 -20.59 39.54
CA ALA A 8 29.35 -19.18 39.37
C ALA A 8 30.01 -18.57 38.12
N ALA A 9 31.31 -18.83 37.92
CA ALA A 9 32.03 -18.37 36.73
C ALA A 9 31.51 -18.99 35.41
N ALA A 10 31.09 -20.26 35.45
CA ALA A 10 30.47 -20.92 34.31
C ALA A 10 29.11 -20.30 33.94
N ARG A 11 28.26 -20.00 34.93
CA ARG A 11 26.96 -19.32 34.72
C ARG A 11 27.14 -17.93 34.13
N GLU A 12 28.05 -17.14 34.68
CA GLU A 12 28.33 -15.78 34.20
C GLU A 12 28.82 -15.78 32.73
N ARG A 13 29.62 -16.78 32.33
CA ARG A 13 30.04 -16.95 30.93
C ARG A 13 28.87 -17.30 30.00
N ILE A 14 27.92 -18.11 30.45
CA ILE A 14 26.72 -18.46 29.69
C ILE A 14 25.83 -17.22 29.51
N GLU A 15 25.54 -16.51 30.60
CA GLU A 15 24.73 -15.29 30.58
C GLU A 15 25.33 -14.21 29.66
N ARG A 16 26.65 -14.01 29.72
CA ARG A 16 27.35 -13.07 28.81
C ARG A 16 27.25 -13.50 27.35
N ARG A 17 27.35 -14.80 27.04
CA ARG A 17 27.21 -15.32 25.68
C ARG A 17 25.79 -15.19 25.15
N GLU A 18 24.78 -15.45 25.99
CA GLU A 18 23.37 -15.30 25.65
C GLU A 18 23.00 -13.83 25.43
N ALA A 19 23.44 -12.94 26.33
CA ALA A 19 23.24 -11.49 26.17
C ALA A 19 23.88 -10.97 24.86
N ALA A 20 25.08 -11.46 24.51
CA ALA A 20 25.73 -11.09 23.26
C ALA A 20 24.98 -11.60 22.02
N ARG A 21 24.46 -12.84 22.06
CA ARG A 21 23.64 -13.41 20.98
C ARG A 21 22.33 -12.64 20.80
N LEU A 22 21.63 -12.33 21.90
CA LEU A 22 20.39 -11.55 21.88
C LEU A 22 20.61 -10.14 21.34
N ARG A 23 21.70 -9.46 21.74
CA ARG A 23 22.05 -8.14 21.18
C ARG A 23 22.30 -8.19 19.67
N LYS A 24 23.01 -9.22 19.19
CA LYS A 24 23.24 -9.41 17.74
C LYS A 24 21.95 -9.70 16.98
N ALA A 25 21.07 -10.54 17.54
CA ALA A 25 19.78 -10.85 16.94
C ALA A 25 18.90 -9.59 16.82
N ARG A 26 18.79 -8.80 17.90
CA ARG A 26 18.03 -7.52 17.90
C ARG A 26 18.58 -6.52 16.89
N LYS A 27 19.89 -6.39 16.76
CA LYS A 27 20.51 -5.52 15.75
C LYS A 27 20.13 -5.93 14.32
N ARG A 28 20.20 -7.23 14.02
CA ARG A 28 19.80 -7.75 12.70
C ARG A 28 18.31 -7.53 12.43
N GLU A 29 17.46 -7.75 13.41
CA GLU A 29 16.02 -7.50 13.28
C GLU A 29 15.71 -6.02 13.01
N GLN A 30 16.35 -5.10 13.74
CA GLN A 30 16.20 -3.66 13.49
C GLN A 30 16.70 -3.25 12.11
N GLU A 31 17.82 -3.82 11.65
CA GLU A 31 18.39 -3.52 10.34
C GLU A 31 17.51 -4.04 9.20
N LEU A 32 16.97 -5.26 9.33
CA LEU A 32 16.00 -5.81 8.38
C LEU A 32 14.72 -4.97 8.32
N ARG A 33 14.20 -4.51 9.47
CA ARG A 33 13.05 -3.61 9.53
C ARG A 33 13.32 -2.30 8.81
N ARG A 34 14.46 -1.67 9.08
CA ARG A 34 14.87 -0.43 8.38
C ARG A 34 14.98 -0.64 6.86
N GLN A 35 15.54 -1.76 6.41
CA GLN A 35 15.60 -2.07 4.99
C GLN A 35 14.22 -2.29 4.36
N ALA A 36 13.30 -2.94 5.08
CA ALA A 36 11.92 -3.10 4.63
C ALA A 36 11.20 -1.75 4.50
N GLU A 37 11.31 -0.88 5.52
CA GLU A 37 10.73 0.47 5.50
C GLU A 37 11.26 1.31 4.32
N LEU A 38 12.56 1.25 4.05
CA LEU A 38 13.17 1.96 2.91
C LEU A 38 12.66 1.44 1.57
N ARG A 39 12.49 0.12 1.42
CA ARG A 39 11.95 -0.49 0.19
C ARG A 39 10.48 -0.15 0.00
N GLU A 40 9.69 -0.15 1.06
CA GLU A 40 8.28 0.22 1.02
C GLU A 40 8.11 1.69 0.60
N LYS A 41 8.88 2.61 1.19
CA LYS A 41 8.90 4.02 0.78
C LYS A 41 9.29 4.20 -0.68
N ALA A 42 10.36 3.53 -1.13
CA ALA A 42 10.79 3.60 -2.52
C ALA A 42 9.73 3.04 -3.48
N ALA A 43 9.06 1.93 -3.13
CA ALA A 43 7.99 1.36 -3.93
C ALA A 43 6.76 2.29 -3.99
N LEU A 44 6.42 2.93 -2.87
CA LEU A 44 5.35 3.91 -2.79
C LEU A 44 5.65 5.13 -3.66
N GLU A 45 6.86 5.70 -3.56
CA GLU A 45 7.29 6.83 -4.38
C GLU A 45 7.27 6.49 -5.87
N GLN A 46 7.73 5.29 -6.25
CA GLN A 46 7.64 4.81 -7.62
C GLN A 46 6.19 4.66 -8.07
N ALA A 47 5.31 4.12 -7.22
CA ALA A 47 3.89 4.00 -7.53
C ALA A 47 3.23 5.36 -7.71
N ILE A 48 3.57 6.35 -6.86
CA ILE A 48 3.10 7.74 -6.99
C ILE A 48 3.62 8.37 -8.27
N ALA A 49 4.90 8.19 -8.61
CA ALA A 49 5.49 8.74 -9.83
C ALA A 49 4.88 8.11 -11.10
N VAL A 50 4.62 6.80 -11.08
CA VAL A 50 3.94 6.09 -12.16
C VAL A 50 2.48 6.53 -12.26
N ALA A 51 1.79 6.72 -11.13
CA ALA A 51 0.44 7.26 -11.10
C ALA A 51 0.41 8.68 -11.65
N ALA A 52 1.32 9.57 -11.25
CA ALA A 52 1.42 10.95 -11.73
C ALA A 52 1.69 11.03 -13.25
N LYS A 53 2.51 10.13 -13.81
CA LYS A 53 2.72 10.03 -15.27
C LYS A 53 1.50 9.49 -16.02
N ARG A 54 0.62 8.80 -15.30
CA ARG A 54 -0.59 8.16 -15.81
C ARG A 54 -1.84 8.85 -15.28
N THR A 55 -1.77 10.09 -14.80
CA THR A 55 -2.96 10.87 -14.45
C THR A 55 -3.06 12.06 -15.38
N VAL A 56 -4.29 12.39 -15.73
CA VAL A 56 -4.65 13.53 -16.57
C VAL A 56 -5.36 14.54 -15.67
N ALA A 57 -4.99 15.81 -15.81
CA ALA A 57 -5.67 16.89 -15.13
C ALA A 57 -6.97 17.20 -15.88
N VAL A 58 -8.09 17.23 -15.15
CA VAL A 58 -9.41 17.56 -15.68
C VAL A 58 -9.88 18.84 -15.01
N GLU A 59 -10.26 19.84 -15.81
CA GLU A 59 -10.89 21.06 -15.31
C GLU A 59 -12.31 20.75 -14.82
N CYS A 60 -12.59 21.08 -13.56
CA CYS A 60 -13.94 21.04 -12.99
C CYS A 60 -14.69 22.35 -13.29
N GLY A 61 -16.01 22.32 -13.17
CA GLY A 61 -16.86 23.52 -13.32
C GLY A 61 -16.59 24.55 -12.22
N CYS A 62 -15.90 24.13 -11.16
CA CYS A 62 -15.41 24.97 -10.08
C CYS A 62 -14.12 25.75 -10.40
N GLY A 63 -13.53 25.58 -11.59
CA GLY A 63 -12.26 26.20 -11.98
C GLY A 63 -11.00 25.57 -11.37
N GLY A 64 -11.15 24.51 -10.57
CA GLY A 64 -10.08 23.68 -10.05
C GLY A 64 -9.69 22.52 -10.99
N LEU A 65 -8.52 21.93 -10.74
CA LEU A 65 -8.02 20.78 -11.48
C LEU A 65 -8.15 19.50 -10.64
N LEU A 66 -8.77 18.47 -11.20
CA LEU A 66 -8.83 17.13 -10.63
C LEU A 66 -7.85 16.20 -11.36
N MET A 67 -6.95 15.57 -10.62
CA MET A 67 -6.03 14.58 -11.17
C MET A 67 -6.70 13.20 -11.17
N VAL A 68 -6.96 12.64 -12.35
CA VAL A 68 -7.62 11.33 -12.51
C VAL A 68 -6.81 10.41 -13.40
N ALA A 69 -6.87 9.10 -13.18
CA ALA A 69 -6.29 8.15 -14.13
C ALA A 69 -7.10 8.12 -15.45
N PRO A 70 -6.51 7.80 -16.62
CA PRO A 70 -7.22 7.67 -17.89
C PRO A 70 -8.42 6.72 -17.82
N SER A 71 -8.31 5.64 -17.05
CA SER A 71 -9.43 4.72 -16.81
C SER A 71 -10.57 5.37 -16.02
N GLU A 72 -10.25 6.27 -15.08
CA GLU A 72 -11.24 7.03 -14.31
C GLU A 72 -11.90 8.12 -15.17
N LEU A 73 -11.13 8.75 -16.07
CA LEU A 73 -11.67 9.66 -17.07
C LEU A 73 -12.68 8.96 -17.99
N GLN A 74 -12.40 7.74 -18.44
CA GLN A 74 -13.35 6.95 -19.23
C GLN A 74 -14.64 6.63 -18.47
N VAL A 75 -14.53 6.32 -17.17
CA VAL A 75 -15.70 6.09 -16.30
C VAL A 75 -16.51 7.37 -16.13
N LEU A 76 -15.87 8.51 -15.91
CA LEU A 76 -16.53 9.82 -15.83
C LEU A 76 -17.25 10.15 -17.13
N ALA A 77 -16.57 10.03 -18.27
CA ALA A 77 -17.17 10.29 -19.58
C ALA A 77 -18.35 9.37 -19.88
N LYS A 78 -18.33 8.12 -19.40
CA LYS A 78 -19.39 7.14 -19.66
C LYS A 78 -20.62 7.31 -18.74
N TYR A 79 -20.41 7.58 -17.46
CA TYR A 79 -21.49 7.56 -16.45
C TYR A 79 -21.88 8.95 -15.93
N VAL A 80 -21.11 9.99 -16.23
CA VAL A 80 -21.40 11.38 -15.83
C VAL A 80 -21.24 12.29 -17.05
N PRO A 81 -22.28 12.41 -17.91
CA PRO A 81 -22.21 13.16 -19.18
C PRO A 81 -21.86 14.65 -19.04
N GLU A 82 -21.92 15.21 -17.83
CA GLU A 82 -21.60 16.60 -17.51
C GLU A 82 -20.59 16.69 -16.35
N TYR A 83 -19.59 15.81 -16.29
CA TYR A 83 -18.62 15.86 -15.18
C TYR A 83 -17.89 17.22 -15.09
N ALA A 84 -17.75 17.93 -16.21
CA ALA A 84 -17.14 19.26 -16.28
C ALA A 84 -17.96 20.38 -15.61
N SER A 85 -19.24 20.17 -15.26
CA SER A 85 -20.03 21.14 -14.50
C SER A 85 -19.97 20.93 -12.99
N LYS A 86 -19.46 19.76 -12.55
CA LYS A 86 -19.38 19.37 -11.13
C LYS A 86 -18.08 19.86 -10.51
N SER A 87 -18.07 19.97 -9.18
CA SER A 87 -16.86 20.35 -8.44
C SER A 87 -15.88 19.17 -8.32
N ALA A 88 -14.59 19.48 -8.12
CA ALA A 88 -13.55 18.47 -7.94
C ALA A 88 -13.83 17.55 -6.75
N SER A 89 -14.39 18.10 -5.66
CA SER A 89 -14.76 17.34 -4.46
C SER A 89 -15.89 16.34 -4.74
N GLU A 90 -16.95 16.76 -5.43
CA GLU A 90 -18.06 15.87 -5.80
C GLU A 90 -17.61 14.73 -6.72
N LEU A 91 -16.73 15.02 -7.68
CA LEU A 91 -16.16 14.01 -8.57
C LEU A 91 -15.27 13.02 -7.81
N ALA A 92 -14.47 13.49 -6.86
CA ALA A 92 -13.62 12.65 -6.01
C ALA A 92 -14.44 11.69 -5.13
N GLU A 93 -15.63 12.09 -4.68
CA GLU A 93 -16.54 11.21 -3.93
C GLU A 93 -17.31 10.21 -4.81
N LEU A 94 -17.64 10.61 -6.04
CA LEU A 94 -18.41 9.79 -6.99
C LEU A 94 -17.54 8.72 -7.67
N LEU A 95 -16.28 9.03 -7.99
CA LEU A 95 -15.35 8.15 -8.71
C LEU A 95 -15.19 6.76 -8.07
N PRO A 96 -14.96 6.61 -6.74
CA PRO A 96 -14.87 5.30 -6.10
C PRO A 96 -16.16 4.49 -6.20
N LYS A 97 -17.33 5.15 -6.06
CA LYS A 97 -18.65 4.52 -6.14
C LYS A 97 -18.93 4.01 -7.57
N LEU A 98 -18.55 4.80 -8.58
CA LEU A 98 -18.66 4.41 -9.98
C LEU A 98 -17.69 3.28 -10.34
N ARG A 99 -16.46 3.27 -9.80
CA ARG A 99 -15.53 2.14 -9.99
C ARG A 99 -16.07 0.86 -9.40
N MET A 100 -16.66 0.88 -8.20
CA MET A 100 -17.30 -0.29 -7.59
C MET A 100 -18.42 -0.83 -8.50
N GLY A 101 -19.30 0.05 -9.01
CA GLY A 101 -20.37 -0.34 -9.94
C GLY A 101 -19.87 -0.85 -11.29
N ALA A 102 -18.85 -0.20 -11.86
CA ALA A 102 -18.24 -0.60 -13.13
C ALA A 102 -17.43 -1.90 -13.02
N TRP A 103 -16.78 -2.13 -11.87
CA TRP A 103 -16.08 -3.38 -11.57
C TRP A 103 -17.06 -4.54 -11.42
N LEU A 104 -18.24 -4.31 -10.81
CA LEU A 104 -19.32 -5.30 -10.73
C LEU A 104 -19.94 -5.61 -12.11
N GLN A 105 -20.18 -4.61 -12.97
CA GLN A 105 -20.62 -4.84 -14.36
C GLN A 105 -19.55 -5.57 -15.20
N GLY A 106 -18.28 -5.21 -15.03
CA GLY A 106 -17.15 -5.79 -15.75
C GLY A 106 -16.67 -7.14 -15.22
N SER A 107 -17.21 -7.66 -14.12
CA SER A 107 -16.83 -8.97 -13.56
C SER A 107 -17.99 -9.97 -13.57
N GLU A 108 -19.17 -9.59 -14.08
CA GLU A 108 -20.34 -10.46 -14.19
C GLU A 108 -20.04 -11.77 -14.95
N HIS A 109 -19.11 -11.73 -15.90
CA HIS A 109 -18.66 -12.90 -16.66
C HIS A 109 -17.61 -13.75 -15.93
N LEU A 110 -16.92 -13.21 -14.91
CA LEU A 110 -15.99 -13.97 -14.06
C LEU A 110 -16.72 -14.75 -12.95
N PHE A 111 -17.96 -14.34 -12.61
CA PHE A 111 -18.78 -14.98 -11.59
C PHE A 111 -20.03 -15.71 -12.12
N ARG A 112 -20.30 -15.66 -13.43
CA ARG A 112 -21.26 -16.59 -14.05
C ARG A 112 -20.76 -18.01 -13.84
N ARG A 113 -21.34 -18.70 -12.85
CA ARG A 113 -21.23 -20.16 -12.71
C ARG A 113 -21.45 -20.75 -14.10
N ARG A 114 -20.48 -21.52 -14.59
CA ARG A 114 -20.70 -22.55 -15.61
C ARG A 114 -21.89 -23.38 -15.11
N GLY A 115 -23.09 -23.05 -15.59
CA GLY A 115 -24.25 -23.92 -15.46
C GLY A 115 -23.87 -25.20 -16.17
N LYS A 116 -23.78 -26.29 -15.41
CA LYS A 116 -23.65 -27.63 -15.93
C LYS A 116 -24.79 -27.85 -16.93
N THR A 117 -24.42 -28.17 -18.17
CA THR A 117 -25.29 -28.92 -19.08
C THR A 117 -25.64 -30.27 -18.48
#